data_AF-A0A329SGM4-F1
#
_entry.id   AF-A0A329SGM4-F1
#
_cell.length_a   1.000
_cell.length_b   1.000
_cell.length_c   1.000
_cell.angle_alpha   90.00
_cell.angle_beta   90.00
_cell.angle_gamma   90.00
#
_symmetry.space_group_name_H-M   'P 1'
#
loop_
_entity.id
_entity.type
_entity.pdbx_description
1 polymer ?
#
loop_
_entity_poly.entity_id
_entity_poly.type
_entity_poly.pdbx_seq_one_letter_code
_entity_poly.pdbx_strand_id
1 'polypeptide(L)'
;MGNQLNCLAQCQARQEGAQRLLVLQKGAYFMRKKTILGMNTGTERIHVKLDEDGHTLLWKLHDSIKNPTKIELHTVNLIQTQGKVGFTITSQKGDTLLDVEADSEEVRDTWVTHLQMVCEDSSPGDETEEEVQSGLKFRKMVEDRAKKQAYWAKRTQELEQRKQEAEERKKKFAGVGMKYTALAMSNRPDPSSKD
;
A
#
# COMPACT_ATOMS: atom_id res chain seq x y z
N MET A 1 11.10 -7.98 36.61
CA MET A 1 9.86 -8.42 35.93
C MET A 1 9.64 -7.57 34.68
N GLY A 2 10.30 -7.89 33.55
CA GLY A 2 10.34 -6.99 32.37
C GLY A 2 9.98 -7.62 31.02
N ASN A 3 9.59 -8.89 30.95
CA ASN A 3 9.54 -9.62 29.68
C ASN A 3 8.14 -9.76 29.05
N GLN A 4 7.05 -9.51 29.79
CA GLN A 4 5.68 -9.73 29.25
C GLN A 4 5.19 -8.64 28.29
N LEU A 5 5.67 -7.39 28.42
CA LEU A 5 5.30 -6.30 27.52
C LEU A 5 5.93 -6.44 26.12
N ASN A 6 7.08 -7.12 26.03
CA ASN A 6 7.77 -7.33 24.77
C ASN A 6 7.08 -8.38 23.89
N CYS A 7 6.53 -9.44 24.50
CA CYS A 7 5.87 -10.50 23.75
C CYS A 7 4.60 -10.03 23.03
N LEU A 8 3.77 -9.21 23.68
CA LEU A 8 2.54 -8.69 23.06
C LEU A 8 2.84 -7.74 21.89
N ALA A 9 3.78 -6.82 22.07
CA ALA A 9 4.22 -5.92 21.00
C ALA A 9 4.84 -6.69 19.82
N GLN A 10 5.63 -7.73 20.12
CA GLN A 10 6.26 -8.58 19.10
C GLN A 10 5.25 -9.47 18.37
N CYS A 11 4.23 -9.98 19.05
CA CYS A 11 3.12 -10.72 18.44
C CYS A 11 2.26 -9.81 17.55
N GLN A 12 1.96 -8.60 17.99
CA GLN A 12 1.19 -7.63 17.21
C GLN A 12 1.95 -7.19 15.95
N ALA A 13 3.25 -6.87 16.08
CA ALA A 13 4.10 -6.52 14.94
C ALA A 13 4.18 -7.67 13.91
N ARG A 14 4.26 -8.93 14.37
CA ARG A 14 4.21 -10.11 13.49
C ARG A 14 2.87 -10.27 12.78
N GLN A 15 1.77 -10.06 13.50
CA GLN A 15 0.42 -10.17 12.93
C GLN A 15 0.17 -9.09 11.88
N GLU A 16 0.62 -7.86 12.14
CA GLU A 16 0.54 -6.76 11.17
C GLU A 16 1.43 -7.04 9.95
N GLY A 17 2.64 -7.59 10.14
CA GLY A 17 3.52 -8.06 9.07
C GLY A 17 2.83 -9.05 8.13
N ALA A 18 2.18 -10.08 8.70
CA ALA A 18 1.45 -11.08 7.93
C ALA A 18 0.25 -10.47 7.17
N GLN A 19 -0.50 -9.56 7.79
CA GLN A 19 -1.61 -8.88 7.12
C GLN A 19 -1.13 -8.00 5.95
N ARG A 20 0.02 -7.35 6.08
CA ARG A 20 0.62 -6.54 5.01
C ARG A 20 1.01 -7.39 3.81
N LEU A 21 1.66 -8.53 4.06
CA LEU A 21 2.01 -9.50 3.01
C LEU A 21 0.77 -10.00 2.29
N LEU A 22 -0.31 -10.33 3.02
CA LEU A 22 -1.58 -10.75 2.41
C LEU A 22 -2.18 -9.69 1.49
N VAL A 23 -2.12 -8.41 1.87
CA VAL A 23 -2.60 -7.30 1.02
C VAL A 23 -1.78 -7.22 -0.28
N LEU A 24 -0.46 -7.35 -0.19
CA LEU A 24 0.42 -7.29 -1.36
C LEU A 24 0.29 -8.55 -2.24
N GLN A 25 0.12 -9.73 -1.64
CA GLN A 25 -0.07 -11.01 -2.32
C GLN A 25 -1.41 -11.09 -3.06
N LYS A 26 -2.48 -10.54 -2.46
CA LYS A 26 -3.77 -10.38 -3.14
C LYS A 26 -3.64 -9.58 -4.43
N GLY A 27 -2.73 -8.62 -4.44
CA GLY A 27 -2.47 -7.76 -5.58
C GLY A 27 -3.47 -6.62 -5.73
N ALA A 28 -3.10 -5.67 -6.57
CA ALA A 28 -3.94 -4.54 -6.96
C ALA A 28 -3.68 -4.15 -8.41
N TYR A 29 -4.61 -3.37 -8.95
CA TYR A 29 -4.51 -2.84 -10.30
C TYR A 29 -4.01 -1.41 -10.28
N PHE A 30 -3.14 -1.10 -11.24
CA PHE A 30 -2.55 0.21 -11.40
C PHE A 30 -2.53 0.60 -12.88
N MET A 31 -2.43 1.90 -13.13
CA MET A 31 -2.24 2.44 -14.48
C MET A 31 -0.76 2.74 -14.70
N ARG A 32 -0.19 2.22 -15.77
CA ARG A 32 1.20 2.49 -16.17
C ARG A 32 1.21 3.32 -17.44
N LYS A 33 2.08 4.33 -17.52
CA LYS A 33 2.31 5.07 -18.77
C LYS A 33 3.00 4.17 -19.80
N LYS A 34 2.40 4.08 -20.98
CA LYS A 34 2.94 3.32 -22.11
C LYS A 34 3.83 4.23 -22.94
N THR A 35 5.11 3.87 -23.03
CA THR A 35 6.07 4.60 -23.85
C THR A 35 6.55 3.69 -24.97
N ILE A 36 6.36 4.12 -26.21
CA ILE A 36 6.87 3.45 -27.41
C ILE A 36 7.79 4.44 -28.11
N LEU A 37 9.05 4.05 -28.37
CA LEU A 37 10.03 4.89 -29.07
C LEU A 37 10.20 6.29 -28.45
N GLY A 38 10.16 6.38 -27.11
CA GLY A 38 10.32 7.64 -26.38
C GLY A 38 9.09 8.55 -26.37
N MET A 39 7.98 8.15 -27.01
CA MET A 39 6.71 8.88 -27.00
C MET A 39 5.68 8.18 -26.11
N ASN A 40 4.98 8.97 -25.29
CA ASN A 40 3.87 8.46 -24.48
C ASN A 40 2.67 8.21 -25.39
N THR A 41 2.30 6.94 -25.53
CA THR A 41 1.24 6.47 -26.44
C THR A 41 -0.06 6.13 -25.72
N GLY A 42 -0.09 6.23 -24.40
CA GLY A 42 -1.29 6.03 -23.59
C GLY A 42 -0.98 5.54 -22.19
N THR A 43 -1.99 4.99 -21.53
CA THR A 43 -1.88 4.30 -20.23
C THR A 43 -2.43 2.89 -20.35
N GLU A 44 -1.80 1.96 -19.63
CA GLU A 44 -2.16 0.54 -19.63
C GLU A 44 -2.46 0.09 -18.20
N ARG A 45 -3.50 -0.73 -18.04
CA ARG A 45 -3.84 -1.32 -16.75
C ARG A 45 -2.96 -2.53 -16.51
N ILE A 46 -2.24 -2.53 -15.39
CA ILE A 46 -1.42 -3.64 -14.94
C ILE A 46 -1.95 -4.18 -13.61
N HIS A 47 -1.79 -5.48 -13.40
CA HIS A 47 -1.98 -6.12 -12.10
C HIS A 47 -0.62 -6.34 -11.46
N VAL A 48 -0.44 -5.82 -10.26
CA VAL A 48 0.79 -5.96 -9.47
C VAL A 48 0.45 -6.78 -8.23
N LYS A 49 1.25 -7.81 -7.94
CA LYS A 49 1.12 -8.63 -6.74
C LYS A 49 2.48 -9.07 -6.22
N LEU A 50 2.57 -9.35 -4.94
CA LEU A 50 3.73 -10.00 -4.35
C LEU A 50 3.62 -11.52 -4.50
N ASP A 51 4.75 -12.18 -4.64
CA ASP A 51 4.81 -13.64 -4.67
C ASP A 51 4.52 -14.27 -3.30
N GLU A 52 4.26 -15.58 -3.28
CA GLU A 52 3.95 -16.32 -2.05
C GLU A 52 5.10 -16.25 -1.04
N ASP A 53 6.34 -16.23 -1.53
CA ASP A 53 7.55 -16.11 -0.72
C ASP A 53 7.82 -14.68 -0.21
N GLY A 54 7.08 -13.68 -0.71
CA GLY A 54 7.22 -12.30 -0.25
C GLY A 54 8.45 -11.55 -0.79
N HIS A 55 9.28 -12.18 -1.63
CA HIS A 55 10.55 -11.62 -2.09
C HIS A 55 10.53 -11.05 -3.51
N THR A 56 9.50 -11.42 -4.30
CA THR A 56 9.40 -11.03 -5.72
C THR A 56 8.09 -10.31 -5.97
N LEU A 57 8.17 -9.09 -6.51
CA LEU A 57 7.04 -8.36 -7.02
C LEU A 57 6.77 -8.77 -8.47
N LEU A 58 5.57 -9.26 -8.74
CA LEU A 58 5.12 -9.75 -10.03
C LEU A 58 4.13 -8.76 -10.60
N TRP A 59 4.36 -8.29 -11.83
CA TRP A 59 3.36 -7.49 -12.53
C TRP A 59 3.13 -7.97 -13.95
N LYS A 60 1.87 -7.88 -14.40
CA LYS A 60 1.46 -8.20 -15.77
C LYS A 60 0.40 -7.24 -16.26
N LEU A 61 0.34 -7.06 -17.57
CA LEU A 61 -0.78 -6.37 -18.22
C LEU A 61 -2.08 -7.12 -17.95
N HIS A 62 -3.17 -6.38 -17.65
CA HIS A 62 -4.47 -6.95 -17.30
C HIS A 62 -4.96 -7.99 -18.32
N ASP A 63 -4.85 -7.67 -19.61
CA ASP A 63 -5.34 -8.50 -20.71
C ASP A 63 -4.27 -9.39 -21.36
N SER A 64 -3.10 -9.53 -20.72
CA SER A 64 -2.00 -10.29 -21.31
C SER A 64 -1.89 -11.71 -20.78
N ILE A 65 -1.71 -12.65 -21.71
CA ILE A 65 -1.39 -14.06 -21.45
C ILE A 65 0.13 -14.25 -21.25
N LYS A 66 0.94 -13.19 -21.46
CA LYS A 66 2.39 -13.25 -21.29
C LYS A 66 2.78 -13.50 -19.84
N ASN A 67 3.98 -14.06 -19.67
CA ASN A 67 4.58 -14.25 -18.36
C ASN A 67 4.69 -12.90 -17.62
N PRO A 68 4.41 -12.87 -16.30
CA PRO A 68 4.55 -11.66 -15.51
C PRO A 68 6.01 -11.24 -15.45
N THR A 69 6.24 -9.93 -15.51
CA THR A 69 7.54 -9.34 -15.22
C THR A 69 7.81 -9.49 -13.74
N LYS A 70 9.02 -9.94 -13.40
CA LYS A 70 9.47 -10.16 -12.03
C LYS A 70 10.41 -9.03 -11.62
N ILE A 71 10.20 -8.49 -10.42
CA ILE A 71 11.08 -7.52 -9.78
C ILE A 71 11.45 -8.10 -8.43
N GLU A 72 12.72 -8.44 -8.26
CA GLU A 72 13.21 -8.98 -6.99
C GLU A 72 13.41 -7.83 -5.99
N LEU A 73 12.77 -7.92 -4.83
CA LEU A 73 12.74 -6.82 -3.86
C LEU A 73 14.12 -6.47 -3.32
N HIS A 74 15.06 -7.42 -3.29
CA HIS A 74 16.44 -7.17 -2.87
C HIS A 74 17.20 -6.22 -3.83
N THR A 75 16.73 -6.05 -5.06
CA THR A 75 17.33 -5.12 -6.05
C THR A 75 16.73 -3.73 -5.99
N VAL A 76 15.65 -3.55 -5.22
CA VAL A 76 14.97 -2.27 -5.03
C VAL A 76 15.78 -1.42 -4.07
N ASN A 77 15.96 -0.15 -4.44
CA ASN A 77 16.63 0.85 -3.63
C ASN A 77 15.63 1.76 -2.94
N LEU A 78 14.65 2.23 -3.71
CA LEU A 78 13.77 3.29 -3.26
C LEU A 78 12.40 3.17 -3.89
N ILE A 79 11.39 3.34 -3.04
CA ILE A 79 9.99 3.42 -3.44
C ILE A 79 9.50 4.81 -3.02
N GLN A 80 9.07 5.61 -3.98
CA GLN A 80 8.68 7.00 -3.76
C GLN A 80 7.30 7.28 -4.32
N THR A 81 6.52 8.08 -3.60
CA THR A 81 5.27 8.63 -4.10
C THR A 81 5.56 9.73 -5.13
N GLN A 82 4.80 9.74 -6.22
CA GLN A 82 4.86 10.72 -7.29
C GLN A 82 3.50 11.41 -7.46
N GLY A 83 3.44 12.73 -7.30
CA GLY A 83 2.18 13.47 -7.41
C GLY A 83 1.12 13.03 -6.40
N LYS A 84 -0.16 13.00 -6.80
CA LYS A 84 -1.29 12.66 -5.91
C LYS A 84 -1.59 11.16 -5.79
N VAL A 85 -1.37 10.40 -6.86
CA VAL A 85 -1.75 8.99 -6.94
C VAL A 85 -0.65 8.09 -7.52
N GLY A 86 0.44 8.68 -8.01
CA GLY A 86 1.56 7.94 -8.59
C GLY A 86 2.54 7.43 -7.56
N PHE A 87 3.27 6.38 -7.89
CA PHE A 87 4.49 5.99 -7.19
C PHE A 87 5.45 5.27 -8.13
N THR A 88 6.73 5.35 -7.80
CA THR A 88 7.83 4.83 -8.60
C THR A 88 8.73 3.96 -7.74
N ILE A 89 9.19 2.85 -8.32
CA ILE A 89 10.15 1.90 -7.73
C ILE A 89 11.44 2.00 -8.55
N THR A 90 12.55 2.27 -7.88
CA THR A 90 13.87 2.35 -8.51
C THR A 90 14.81 1.25 -8.00
N SER A 91 15.67 0.78 -8.89
CA SER A 91 16.73 -0.19 -8.60
C SER A 91 17.89 0.47 -7.85
N GLN A 92 18.72 -0.35 -7.20
CA GLN A 92 20.03 0.06 -6.66
C GLN A 92 20.96 0.66 -7.72
N LYS A 93 20.76 0.31 -8.99
CA LYS A 93 21.49 0.89 -10.12
C LYS A 93 20.98 2.28 -10.55
N GLY A 94 19.86 2.73 -9.97
CA GLY A 94 19.19 3.99 -10.34
C GLY A 94 18.14 3.83 -11.45
N ASP A 95 17.98 2.65 -12.01
CA ASP A 95 16.99 2.38 -13.06
C ASP A 95 15.56 2.38 -12.51
N THR A 96 14.61 2.98 -13.23
CA THR A 96 13.19 2.90 -12.89
C THR A 96 12.65 1.52 -13.24
N LEU A 97 12.33 0.72 -12.22
CA LEU A 97 11.80 -0.64 -12.35
C LEU A 97 10.30 -0.65 -12.62
N LEU A 98 9.57 0.23 -11.95
CA LEU A 98 8.12 0.36 -12.09
C LEU A 98 7.67 1.79 -11.82
N ASP A 99 6.86 2.35 -12.71
CA ASP A 99 6.25 3.67 -12.54
C ASP A 99 4.75 3.56 -12.84
N VAL A 100 3.93 3.85 -11.84
CA VAL A 100 2.50 3.53 -11.86
C VAL A 100 1.65 4.56 -11.12
N GLU A 101 0.38 4.62 -11.47
CA GLU A 101 -0.64 5.45 -10.87
C GLU A 101 -1.75 4.56 -10.27
N ALA A 102 -2.08 4.82 -9.01
CA ALA A 102 -3.15 4.14 -8.29
C ALA A 102 -4.51 4.80 -8.52
N ASP A 103 -5.59 4.07 -8.25
CA ASP A 103 -6.97 4.59 -8.36
C ASP A 103 -7.27 5.68 -7.32
N SER A 104 -6.56 5.65 -6.18
CA SER A 104 -6.70 6.65 -5.11
C SER A 104 -5.39 6.87 -4.36
N GLU A 105 -5.30 8.01 -3.69
CA GLU A 105 -4.19 8.36 -2.79
C GLU A 105 -4.03 7.33 -1.66
N GLU A 106 -5.14 6.82 -1.13
CA GLU A 106 -5.13 5.82 -0.05
C GLU A 106 -4.52 4.49 -0.52
N VAL A 107 -4.85 4.05 -1.74
CA VAL A 107 -4.29 2.83 -2.33
C VAL A 107 -2.79 3.01 -2.56
N ARG A 108 -2.38 4.15 -3.12
CA ARG A 108 -0.95 4.50 -3.29
C ARG A 108 -0.22 4.41 -1.95
N ASP A 109 -0.71 5.11 -0.93
CA ASP A 109 -0.03 5.21 0.36
C ASP A 109 0.05 3.87 1.05
N THR A 110 -1.03 3.08 1.03
CA THR A 110 -1.05 1.73 1.58
C THR A 110 -0.01 0.85 0.90
N TRP A 111 0.02 0.85 -0.44
CA TRP A 111 0.96 0.03 -1.20
C TRP A 111 2.41 0.46 -1.03
N VAL A 112 2.70 1.75 -1.11
CA VAL A 112 4.05 2.27 -0.89
C VAL A 112 4.54 1.92 0.51
N THR A 113 3.71 2.13 1.53
CA THR A 113 4.07 1.82 2.92
C THR A 113 4.32 0.32 3.09
N HIS A 114 3.43 -0.53 2.57
CA HIS A 114 3.59 -1.99 2.68
C HIS A 114 4.84 -2.48 1.94
N LEU A 115 5.10 -2.00 0.73
CA LEU A 115 6.28 -2.40 -0.03
C LEU A 115 7.58 -1.92 0.64
N GLN A 116 7.61 -0.71 1.19
CA GLN A 116 8.77 -0.21 1.95
C GLN A 116 9.08 -1.11 3.14
N MET A 117 8.06 -1.50 3.92
CA MET A 117 8.25 -2.41 5.06
C MET A 117 8.77 -3.79 4.62
N VAL A 118 8.22 -4.36 3.54
CA VAL A 118 8.70 -5.67 3.05
C VAL A 118 10.14 -5.59 2.53
N CYS A 119 10.53 -4.48 1.90
CA CYS A 119 11.92 -4.26 1.50
C CYS A 119 12.86 -4.14 2.71
N GLU A 120 12.40 -3.55 3.82
CA GLU A 120 13.17 -3.45 5.07
C GLU A 120 13.31 -4.81 5.77
N ASP A 121 12.26 -5.63 5.77
CA ASP A 121 12.28 -6.98 6.33
C ASP A 121 13.10 -7.95 5.45
N SER A 122 13.16 -7.71 4.14
CA SER A 122 13.91 -8.53 3.17
C SER A 122 15.36 -8.07 2.99
N SER A 123 15.70 -6.86 3.42
CA SER A 123 17.10 -6.44 3.45
C SER A 123 17.78 -7.34 4.47
N PRO A 124 18.81 -8.11 4.08
CA PRO A 124 19.61 -8.79 5.07
C PRO A 124 20.08 -7.68 6.01
N GLY A 125 19.65 -7.75 7.26
CA GLY A 125 20.45 -7.16 8.31
C GLY A 125 21.87 -7.66 8.07
N ASP A 126 22.80 -6.75 8.26
CA ASP A 126 24.24 -6.96 8.36
C ASP A 126 24.54 -8.00 9.47
N GLU A 127 24.09 -9.24 9.26
CA GLU A 127 24.18 -10.40 10.15
C GLU A 127 25.28 -11.35 9.65
N THR A 128 26.29 -10.80 8.97
CA THR A 128 27.55 -11.50 8.74
C THR A 128 28.65 -10.71 9.46
N GLU A 129 28.78 -11.00 10.75
CA GLU A 129 30.05 -11.08 11.47
C GLU A 129 31.17 -10.14 11.00
N GLU A 130 31.23 -8.92 11.55
CA GLU A 130 32.51 -8.39 12.07
C GLU A 130 32.23 -7.60 13.36
N GLU A 131 32.53 -8.26 14.48
CA GLU A 131 32.73 -7.60 15.77
C GLU A 131 33.76 -6.46 15.63
N VAL A 132 33.55 -5.42 16.44
CA VAL A 132 34.52 -4.34 16.72
C VAL A 132 34.56 -3.18 15.70
N GLN A 133 33.44 -2.49 15.44
CA GLN A 133 33.48 -1.02 15.37
C GLN A 133 32.11 -0.34 15.46
N SER A 134 31.95 0.44 16.53
CA SER A 134 31.05 1.59 16.70
C SER A 134 29.64 1.35 17.30
N GLY A 135 29.59 1.34 18.63
CA GLY A 135 28.35 1.62 19.39
C GLY A 135 27.68 2.98 19.05
N LEU A 136 28.35 3.84 18.28
CA LEU A 136 27.80 5.07 17.70
C LEU A 136 26.90 4.81 16.48
N LYS A 137 27.18 3.81 15.63
CA LYS A 137 26.32 3.47 14.48
C LYS A 137 25.05 2.74 14.93
N PHE A 138 25.14 1.87 15.94
CA PHE A 138 23.98 1.17 16.49
C PHE A 138 22.97 2.13 17.13
N ARG A 139 23.43 3.12 17.92
CA ARG A 139 22.55 4.16 18.47
C ARG A 139 21.88 5.00 17.38
N LYS A 140 22.63 5.34 16.32
CA LYS A 140 22.10 6.12 15.20
C LYS A 140 21.09 5.32 14.37
N MET A 141 21.33 4.03 14.14
CA MET A 141 20.42 3.12 13.46
C MET A 141 19.14 2.87 14.27
N VAL A 142 19.26 2.70 15.59
CA VAL A 142 18.11 2.58 16.51
C VAL A 142 17.34 3.90 16.58
N GLU A 143 17.99 5.06 16.60
CA GLU A 143 17.31 6.37 16.55
C GLU A 143 16.64 6.64 15.20
N ASP A 144 17.26 6.28 14.08
CA ASP A 144 16.69 6.43 12.74
C ASP A 144 15.48 5.51 12.59
N ARG A 145 15.60 4.26 13.07
CA ARG A 145 14.50 3.29 13.14
C ARG A 145 13.38 3.76 14.07
N ALA A 146 13.70 4.36 15.22
CA ALA A 146 12.71 4.90 16.16
C ALA A 146 12.03 6.17 15.61
N LYS A 147 12.77 7.07 14.94
CA LYS A 147 12.20 8.26 14.29
C LYS A 147 11.33 7.88 13.11
N LYS A 148 11.73 6.88 12.32
CA LYS A 148 10.92 6.35 11.20
C LYS A 148 9.70 5.58 11.69
N GLN A 149 9.84 4.75 12.73
CA GLN A 149 8.70 4.09 13.38
C GLN A 149 7.72 5.10 14.00
N ALA A 150 8.22 6.18 14.63
CA ALA A 150 7.35 7.24 15.15
C ALA A 150 6.66 8.03 14.02
N TYR A 151 7.39 8.29 12.92
CA TYR A 151 6.81 8.89 11.72
C TYR A 151 5.72 7.98 11.11
N TRP A 152 5.95 6.66 11.09
CA TRP A 152 5.00 5.69 10.56
C TRP A 152 3.79 5.48 11.46
N ALA A 153 3.98 5.38 12.79
CA ALA A 153 2.89 5.30 13.75
C ALA A 153 1.96 6.52 13.67
N LYS A 154 2.56 7.71 13.51
CA LYS A 154 1.81 8.95 13.31
C LYS A 154 1.06 8.95 11.96
N ARG A 155 1.66 8.39 10.91
CA ARG A 155 1.07 8.33 9.56
C ARG A 155 -0.05 7.27 9.44
N THR A 156 0.09 6.11 10.08
CA THR A 156 -0.98 5.10 10.18
C THR A 156 -2.16 5.63 11.00
N GLN A 157 -1.88 6.37 12.08
CA GLN A 157 -2.92 6.99 12.89
C GLN A 157 -3.67 8.08 12.12
N GLU A 158 -2.98 8.87 11.27
CA GLU A 158 -3.61 9.88 10.41
C GLU A 158 -4.49 9.25 9.32
N LEU A 159 -4.04 8.15 8.70
CA LEU A 159 -4.85 7.38 7.73
C LEU A 159 -6.10 6.78 8.38
N GLU A 160 -5.98 6.24 9.59
CA GLU A 160 -7.11 5.70 10.35
C GLU A 160 -8.09 6.80 10.78
N GLN A 161 -7.59 7.97 11.19
CA GLN A 161 -8.43 9.13 11.51
C GLN A 161 -9.24 9.61 10.29
N ARG A 162 -8.62 9.69 9.10
CA ARG A 162 -9.34 10.05 7.88
C ARG A 162 -10.40 9.03 7.49
N LYS A 163 -10.11 7.74 7.68
CA LYS A 163 -11.07 6.66 7.46
C LYS A 163 -12.27 6.79 8.39
N GLN A 164 -12.04 7.07 9.67
CA GLN A 164 -13.11 7.29 10.66
C GLN A 164 -13.92 8.55 10.34
N GLU A 165 -13.29 9.66 9.96
CA GLU A 165 -14.03 10.88 9.58
C GLU A 165 -14.87 10.70 8.30
N ALA A 166 -14.40 9.91 7.33
CA ALA A 166 -15.16 9.57 6.15
C ALA A 166 -16.35 8.65 6.48
N GLU A 167 -16.17 7.72 7.42
CA GLU A 167 -17.23 6.86 7.92
C GLU A 167 -18.26 7.64 8.75
N GLU A 168 -17.82 8.60 9.57
CA GLU A 168 -18.70 9.49 10.32
C GLU A 168 -19.45 10.47 9.42
N ARG A 169 -18.81 11.00 8.36
CA ARG A 169 -19.54 11.76 7.32
C ARG A 169 -20.58 10.87 6.65
N LYS A 170 -20.25 9.62 6.30
CA LYS A 170 -21.24 8.66 5.77
C LYS A 170 -22.39 8.41 6.76
N LYS A 171 -22.11 8.27 8.06
CA LYS A 171 -23.15 8.13 9.10
C LYS A 171 -24.02 9.39 9.24
N LYS A 172 -23.44 10.58 9.16
CA LYS A 172 -24.17 11.86 9.21
C LYS A 172 -25.08 12.08 7.99
N PHE A 173 -24.71 11.54 6.82
CA PHE A 173 -25.52 11.65 5.59
C PHE A 173 -26.49 10.47 5.36
N ALA A 174 -26.29 9.31 6.00
CA ALA A 174 -27.18 8.16 5.89
C ALA A 174 -28.61 8.43 6.42
N GLY A 175 -28.79 9.39 7.33
CA GLY A 175 -30.08 9.69 7.93
C GLY A 175 -30.96 10.70 7.16
N VAL A 176 -30.40 11.47 6.23
CA VAL A 176 -31.13 12.60 5.60
C VAL A 176 -31.70 12.25 4.21
N GLY A 177 -31.06 11.34 3.48
CA GLY A 177 -31.50 10.93 2.14
C GLY A 177 -32.75 10.03 2.09
N MET A 178 -33.04 9.27 3.16
CA MET A 178 -34.15 8.31 3.16
C MET A 178 -35.55 8.96 3.18
N LYS A 179 -35.68 10.20 3.67
CA LYS A 179 -36.98 10.88 3.73
C LYS A 179 -37.50 11.30 2.36
N TYR A 180 -36.63 11.71 1.44
CA TYR A 180 -37.04 12.11 0.09
C TYR A 180 -37.28 10.92 -0.84
N THR A 181 -36.54 9.82 -0.66
CA THR A 181 -36.77 8.58 -1.43
C THR A 181 -38.09 7.90 -1.04
N ALA A 182 -38.45 7.88 0.25
CA ALA A 182 -39.74 7.35 0.70
C ALA A 182 -40.93 8.19 0.20
N LEU A 183 -40.82 9.53 0.22
CA LEU A 183 -41.87 10.42 -0.29
C LEU A 183 -42.10 10.25 -1.80
N ALA A 184 -41.02 10.03 -2.57
CA ALA A 184 -41.09 9.80 -4.01
C ALA A 184 -41.70 8.43 -4.39
N MET A 185 -41.62 7.43 -3.51
CA MET A 185 -42.25 6.12 -3.72
C MET A 185 -43.72 6.09 -3.28
N SER A 186 -44.13 6.93 -2.33
CA SER A 186 -45.52 7.03 -1.85
C SER A 186 -46.46 7.75 -2.82
N ASN A 187 -45.93 8.49 -3.82
CA ASN A 187 -46.72 9.23 -4.82
C ASN A 187 -46.82 8.51 -6.18
N ARG A 188 -46.56 7.20 -6.24
CA ARG A 188 -46.83 6.43 -7.46
C ARG A 188 -48.33 6.16 -7.57
N PRO A 189 -49.03 6.62 -8.63
CA PRO A 189 -50.42 6.23 -8.86
C PRO A 189 -50.51 4.74 -9.18
N ASP A 190 -51.45 4.08 -8.52
CA ASP A 190 -51.75 2.65 -8.65
C ASP A 190 -52.32 2.36 -10.06
N PRO A 191 -51.75 1.44 -10.86
CA PRO A 191 -52.21 1.18 -12.23
C PRO A 191 -53.51 0.36 -12.31
N SER A 192 -54.28 0.23 -11.23
CA SER A 192 -55.51 -0.59 -11.18
C SER A 192 -56.84 0.18 -11.27
N SER A 193 -56.83 1.51 -11.40
CA SER A 193 -58.07 2.29 -11.57
C SER A 193 -58.36 2.60 -13.04
N LYS A 194 -58.77 1.58 -13.80
CA LYS A 194 -59.54 1.74 -15.03
C LYS A 194 -60.53 0.59 -15.17
N ASP A 195 -61.75 0.87 -14.75
CA ASP A 195 -62.98 0.40 -15.39
C ASP A 195 -63.88 1.62 -15.61
#